data_AF-A0A1H9WG79-F1
#
_entry.id   AF-A0A1H9WG79-F1
#
_cell.length_a   1.000
_cell.length_b   1.000
_cell.length_c   1.000
_cell.angle_alpha   90.00
_cell.angle_beta   90.00
_cell.angle_gamma   90.00
#
_symmetry.space_group_name_H-M   'P 1'
#
loop_
_entity.id
_entity.type
_entity.pdbx_description
1 polymer ?
#
loop_
_entity_poly.entity_id
_entity_poly.type
_entity_poly.pdbx_seq_one_letter_code
_entity_poly.pdbx_strand_id
1 'polypeptide(L)'
;MSNVTPLPAPAQAPAVQPDRAGFGDLRAELHRRADDLDLVELWAELPHAERRVLLKSADLKNDTTQQISQLNKAERDALRGAIHRMSGYASRLKGTLNGHRPHPSAELASHAREALAEGNTKAALHWLSLIEKGVV
;
A
#
# COMPACT_ATOMS: atom_id res chain seq x y z
N MET A 1 61.46 -6.70 -5.42
CA MET A 1 60.61 -6.01 -6.41
C MET A 1 59.27 -6.72 -6.41
N SER A 2 58.27 -6.15 -5.75
CA SER A 2 56.99 -6.81 -5.46
C SER A 2 56.01 -6.54 -6.60
N ASN A 3 55.65 -7.58 -7.34
CA ASN A 3 54.74 -7.48 -8.48
C ASN A 3 53.30 -7.62 -7.96
N VAL A 4 52.54 -6.53 -7.95
CA VAL A 4 51.14 -6.50 -7.52
C VAL A 4 50.26 -6.68 -8.75
N THR A 5 49.56 -7.81 -8.84
CA THR A 5 48.58 -8.08 -9.90
C THR A 5 47.33 -7.21 -9.67
N PRO A 6 46.93 -6.35 -10.63
CA PRO A 6 45.71 -5.55 -10.48
C PRO A 6 44.45 -6.41 -10.63
N LEU A 7 43.44 -6.13 -9.80
CA LEU A 7 42.12 -6.77 -9.83
C LEU A 7 41.39 -6.44 -11.16
N PRO A 8 40.55 -7.35 -11.71
CA PRO A 8 39.75 -7.06 -12.90
C PRO A 8 38.76 -5.92 -12.62
N ALA A 9 38.70 -4.94 -13.52
CA ALA A 9 37.76 -3.83 -13.43
C ALA A 9 36.29 -4.33 -13.47
N PRO A 10 35.36 -3.70 -12.73
CA PRO A 10 33.96 -4.06 -12.77
C PRO A 10 33.41 -3.92 -14.19
N ALA A 11 32.66 -4.94 -14.63
CA ALA A 11 31.99 -4.96 -15.92
C ALA A 11 31.11 -3.70 -16.06
N GLN A 12 31.35 -2.95 -17.12
CA GLN A 12 30.65 -1.73 -17.46
C GLN A 12 29.13 -1.99 -17.49
N ALA A 13 28.36 -1.24 -16.70
CA ALA A 13 26.91 -1.37 -16.68
C ALA A 13 26.35 -1.22 -18.11
N PRO A 14 25.36 -2.04 -18.52
CA PRO A 14 24.85 -1.99 -19.89
C PRO A 14 24.35 -0.58 -20.19
N ALA A 15 24.91 0.01 -21.26
CA ALA A 15 24.51 1.33 -21.73
C ALA A 15 23.00 1.30 -22.00
N VAL A 16 22.26 2.15 -21.27
CA VAL A 16 20.82 2.35 -21.51
C VAL A 16 20.67 2.78 -22.96
N GLN A 17 20.04 1.92 -23.76
CA GLN A 17 19.88 2.19 -25.19
C GLN A 17 19.05 3.45 -25.38
N PRO A 18 19.48 4.39 -26.24
CA PRO A 18 18.67 5.56 -26.56
C PRO A 18 17.35 5.12 -27.17
N ASP A 19 16.29 5.83 -26.81
CA ASP A 19 14.91 5.55 -27.20
C ASP A 19 14.78 5.43 -28.72
N ARG A 20 14.49 4.22 -29.20
CA ARG A 20 14.64 3.86 -30.63
C ARG A 20 13.57 4.45 -31.55
N ALA A 21 12.50 5.04 -31.01
CA ALA A 21 11.39 5.55 -31.83
C ALA A 21 10.53 6.63 -31.14
N GLY A 22 11.08 7.40 -30.20
CA GLY A 22 10.33 8.44 -29.49
C GLY A 22 9.24 7.89 -28.56
N PHE A 23 9.30 6.60 -28.20
CA PHE A 23 8.36 6.00 -27.26
C PHE A 23 8.56 6.51 -25.84
N GLY A 24 9.79 6.86 -25.47
CA GLY A 24 10.14 7.57 -24.25
C GLY A 24 9.50 8.95 -24.20
N ASP A 25 9.52 9.70 -25.30
CA ASP A 25 8.85 11.01 -25.40
C ASP A 25 7.32 10.87 -25.34
N LEU A 26 6.75 9.92 -26.08
CA LEU A 26 5.31 9.62 -26.03
C LEU A 26 4.89 9.16 -24.64
N ARG A 27 5.70 8.30 -24.00
CA ARG A 27 5.46 7.82 -22.64
C ARG A 27 5.55 8.98 -21.63
N ALA A 28 6.54 9.86 -21.76
CA ALA A 28 6.66 11.04 -20.93
C ALA A 28 5.46 11.98 -21.12
N GLU A 29 5.00 12.17 -22.35
CA GLU A 29 3.81 12.95 -22.66
C GLU A 29 2.53 12.34 -22.08
N LEU A 30 2.34 11.03 -22.22
CA LEU A 30 1.20 10.32 -21.65
C LEU A 30 1.24 10.36 -20.11
N HIS A 31 2.42 10.21 -19.50
CA HIS A 31 2.59 10.43 -18.07
C HIS A 31 2.22 11.85 -17.69
N ARG A 32 2.72 12.88 -18.39
CA ARG A 32 2.35 14.28 -18.12
C ARG A 32 0.85 14.57 -18.24
N ARG A 33 0.15 13.88 -19.16
CA ARG A 33 -1.31 14.02 -19.32
C ARG A 33 -2.10 13.28 -18.26
N ALA A 34 -1.58 12.16 -17.76
CA ALA A 34 -2.18 11.38 -16.70
C ALA A 34 -1.79 11.89 -15.30
N ASP A 35 -0.70 12.64 -15.20
CA ASP A 35 -0.21 13.22 -13.97
C ASP A 35 -1.30 14.09 -13.34
N ASP A 36 -1.63 13.76 -12.09
CA ASP A 36 -2.59 14.48 -11.26
C ASP A 36 -4.06 14.43 -11.69
N LEU A 37 -4.43 13.67 -12.73
CA LEU A 37 -5.85 13.43 -13.05
C LEU A 37 -6.58 12.76 -11.89
N ASP A 38 -5.96 11.74 -11.29
CA ASP A 38 -6.45 11.06 -10.09
C ASP A 38 -6.66 12.02 -8.92
N LEU A 39 -5.71 12.95 -8.72
CA LEU A 39 -5.77 13.94 -7.66
C LEU A 39 -6.84 15.00 -7.95
N VAL A 40 -7.05 15.39 -9.22
CA VAL A 40 -8.11 16.30 -9.66
C VAL A 40 -9.49 15.68 -9.41
N GLU A 41 -9.69 14.44 -9.83
CA GLU A 41 -10.94 13.70 -9.64
C GLU A 41 -11.26 13.56 -8.15
N LEU A 42 -10.31 13.07 -7.35
CA LEU A 42 -10.46 12.97 -5.91
C LEU A 42 -10.78 14.34 -5.28
N TRP A 43 -10.05 15.40 -5.66
CA TRP A 43 -10.27 16.73 -5.12
C TRP A 43 -11.68 17.25 -5.42
N ALA A 44 -12.19 17.01 -6.64
CA ALA A 44 -13.52 17.42 -7.06
C ALA A 44 -14.62 16.74 -6.21
N GLU A 45 -14.45 15.48 -5.86
CA GLU A 45 -15.40 14.70 -5.06
C GLU A 45 -15.40 15.07 -3.56
N LEU A 46 -14.27 15.55 -3.05
CA LEU A 46 -14.11 15.84 -1.62
C LEU A 46 -14.91 17.08 -1.18
N PRO A 47 -15.75 16.98 -0.13
CA PRO A 47 -16.37 18.13 0.52
C PRO A 47 -15.34 19.10 1.11
N HIS A 48 -15.74 20.37 1.29
CA HIS A 48 -14.87 21.41 1.86
C HIS A 48 -14.21 21.05 3.19
N ALA A 49 -14.92 20.35 4.06
CA ALA A 49 -14.38 19.92 5.34
C ALA A 49 -13.22 18.92 5.17
N GLU A 50 -13.35 17.98 4.23
CA GLU A 50 -12.34 16.96 3.97
C GLU A 50 -11.12 17.54 3.26
N ARG A 51 -11.32 18.46 2.31
CA ARG A 51 -10.23 19.24 1.69
C ARG A 51 -9.41 19.98 2.75
N ARG A 52 -10.07 20.58 3.75
CA ARG A 52 -9.41 21.28 4.85
C ARG A 52 -8.52 20.34 5.67
N VAL A 53 -9.02 19.14 5.96
CA VAL A 53 -8.26 18.12 6.71
C VAL A 53 -7.05 17.66 5.90
N LEU A 54 -7.21 17.43 4.60
CA LEU A 54 -6.12 17.02 3.71
C LEU A 54 -5.03 18.08 3.60
N LEU A 55 -5.40 19.35 3.39
CA LEU A 55 -4.44 20.46 3.35
C LEU A 55 -3.66 20.56 4.67
N LYS A 56 -4.35 20.50 5.82
CA LYS A 56 -3.67 20.47 7.11
C LYS A 56 -2.74 19.27 7.29
N SER A 57 -3.14 18.10 6.80
CA SER A 57 -2.34 16.87 6.87
C SER A 57 -1.10 16.89 5.97
N ALA A 58 -1.11 17.75 4.95
CA ALA A 58 0.01 18.06 4.07
C ALA A 58 0.81 19.30 4.52
N ASP A 59 0.47 19.91 5.67
CA ASP A 59 1.05 21.17 6.17
C ASP A 59 0.92 22.34 5.19
N LEU A 60 -0.18 22.37 4.44
CA LEU A 60 -0.50 23.39 3.46
C LEU A 60 -1.51 24.40 4.01
N LYS A 61 -1.33 25.67 3.62
CA LYS A 61 -2.18 26.80 4.05
C LYS A 61 -3.10 27.32 2.94
N ASN A 62 -3.20 26.60 1.83
CA ASN A 62 -4.00 26.95 0.67
C ASN A 62 -5.50 26.97 1.01
N ASP A 63 -6.30 27.64 0.17
CA ASP A 63 -7.75 27.66 0.33
C ASP A 63 -8.37 26.37 -0.22
N THR A 64 -9.32 25.80 0.52
CA THR A 64 -10.13 24.64 0.13
C THR A 64 -10.98 24.86 -1.12
N THR A 65 -11.23 26.12 -1.50
CA THR A 65 -11.96 26.48 -2.73
C THR A 65 -11.08 26.43 -3.98
N GLN A 66 -9.75 26.45 -3.82
CA GLN A 66 -8.82 26.43 -4.95
C GLN A 66 -8.91 25.10 -5.70
N GLN A 67 -8.75 25.19 -7.01
CA GLN A 67 -8.62 24.01 -7.85
C GLN A 67 -7.24 23.39 -7.61
N ILE A 68 -7.16 22.07 -7.61
CA ILE A 68 -5.87 21.37 -7.38
C ILE A 68 -4.82 21.73 -8.44
N SER A 69 -5.26 22.04 -9.67
CA SER A 69 -4.40 22.47 -10.77
C SER A 69 -3.68 23.80 -10.52
N GLN A 70 -4.19 24.61 -9.58
CA GLN A 70 -3.58 25.87 -9.17
C GLN A 70 -2.48 25.69 -8.13
N LEU A 71 -2.42 24.53 -7.47
CA LEU A 71 -1.32 24.17 -6.59
C LEU A 71 -0.07 23.91 -7.40
N ASN A 72 1.09 24.28 -6.88
CA ASN A 72 2.36 23.93 -7.50
C ASN A 72 2.65 22.42 -7.32
N LYS A 73 3.62 21.90 -8.07
CA LYS A 73 3.94 20.47 -8.05
C LYS A 73 4.29 19.96 -6.65
N ALA A 74 5.08 20.71 -5.88
CA ALA A 74 5.49 20.29 -4.54
C ALA A 74 4.30 20.21 -3.57
N GLU A 75 3.33 21.12 -3.70
CA GLU A 75 2.08 21.09 -2.92
C GLU A 75 1.23 19.87 -3.29
N ARG A 76 1.12 19.53 -4.58
CA ARG A 76 0.39 18.32 -5.02
C ARG A 76 1.08 17.04 -4.57
N ASP A 77 2.40 16.98 -4.62
CA ASP A 77 3.19 15.87 -4.09
C ASP A 77 3.01 15.72 -2.57
N ALA A 78 2.96 16.83 -1.83
CA ALA A 78 2.68 16.83 -0.39
C ALA A 78 1.27 16.28 -0.08
N LEU A 79 0.26 16.64 -0.88
CA LEU A 79 -1.09 16.09 -0.78
C LEU A 79 -1.13 14.59 -1.06
N ARG A 80 -0.50 14.12 -2.14
CA ARG A 80 -0.36 12.67 -2.41
C ARG A 80 0.29 11.96 -1.22
N GLY A 81 1.38 12.51 -0.70
CA GLY A 81 2.06 11.97 0.47
C GLY A 81 1.16 11.86 1.69
N ALA A 82 0.35 12.89 1.97
CA ALA A 82 -0.63 12.86 3.05
C ALA A 82 -1.69 11.77 2.86
N ILE A 83 -2.26 11.67 1.66
CA ILE A 83 -3.25 10.65 1.28
C ILE A 83 -2.66 9.24 1.48
N HIS A 84 -1.44 8.99 1.00
CA HIS A 84 -0.76 7.70 1.17
C HIS A 84 -0.53 7.36 2.64
N ARG A 85 -0.11 8.33 3.48
CA ARG A 85 0.05 8.10 4.92
C ARG A 85 -1.27 7.74 5.59
N MET A 86 -2.35 8.46 5.27
CA MET A 86 -3.68 8.23 5.82
C MET A 86 -4.24 6.86 5.41
N SER A 87 -4.16 6.52 4.12
CA SER A 87 -4.58 5.22 3.59
C SER A 87 -3.77 4.06 4.18
N GLY A 88 -2.45 4.24 4.30
CA GLY A 88 -1.57 3.28 4.95
C GLY A 88 -1.90 3.09 6.43
N TYR A 89 -2.21 4.17 7.16
CA TYR A 89 -2.67 4.08 8.54
C TYR A 89 -4.00 3.33 8.64
N ALA A 90 -5.00 3.68 7.82
CA ALA A 90 -6.29 3.00 7.81
C ALA A 90 -6.18 1.50 7.50
N SER A 91 -5.31 1.14 6.55
CA SER A 91 -5.03 -0.26 6.21
C SER A 91 -4.38 -1.01 7.35
N ARG A 92 -3.39 -0.41 8.03
CA ARG A 92 -2.77 -1.00 9.23
C ARG A 92 -3.78 -1.15 10.36
N LEU A 93 -4.62 -0.13 10.61
CA LEU A 93 -5.65 -0.15 11.64
C LEU A 93 -6.66 -1.27 11.38
N LYS A 94 -7.12 -1.40 10.13
CA LYS A 94 -7.99 -2.52 9.71
C LYS A 94 -7.30 -3.86 9.93
N GLY A 95 -6.02 -3.97 9.57
CA GLY A 95 -5.20 -5.15 9.83
C GLY A 95 -5.12 -5.50 11.31
N THR A 96 -4.89 -4.51 12.18
CA THR A 96 -4.86 -4.74 13.63
C THR A 96 -6.24 -5.14 14.15
N LEU A 97 -7.31 -4.43 13.80
CA LEU A 97 -8.66 -4.75 14.28
C LEU A 97 -9.11 -6.15 13.82
N ASN A 98 -8.76 -6.55 12.60
CA ASN A 98 -9.04 -7.89 12.11
C ASN A 98 -8.13 -8.95 12.74
N GLY A 99 -6.86 -8.62 13.01
CA GLY A 99 -5.93 -9.52 13.71
C GLY A 99 -6.27 -9.75 15.19
N HIS A 100 -7.07 -8.85 15.80
CA HIS A 100 -7.62 -9.03 17.15
C HIS A 100 -8.96 -9.79 17.16
N ARG A 101 -9.57 -10.08 15.99
CA ARG A 101 -10.63 -11.08 15.94
C ARG A 101 -9.97 -12.45 16.05
N PRO A 102 -10.43 -13.34 16.95
CA PRO A 102 -9.96 -14.71 16.95
C PRO A 102 -10.18 -15.27 15.54
N HIS A 103 -9.12 -15.82 14.94
CA HIS A 103 -9.24 -16.51 13.66
C HIS A 103 -10.32 -17.60 13.82
N PRO A 104 -11.20 -17.86 12.85
CA PRO A 104 -12.25 -18.89 12.98
C PRO A 104 -11.69 -20.26 13.41
N SER A 105 -10.47 -20.60 12.96
CA SER A 105 -9.76 -21.80 13.42
C SER A 105 -9.42 -21.82 14.91
N ALA A 106 -9.27 -20.67 15.57
CA ALA A 106 -9.04 -20.57 17.01
C ALA A 106 -10.30 -20.94 17.81
N GLU A 107 -11.49 -20.59 17.33
CA GLU A 107 -12.77 -20.99 17.91
C GLU A 107 -13.03 -22.49 17.71
N LEU A 108 -12.78 -23.00 16.50
CA LEU A 108 -12.82 -24.44 16.22
C LEU A 108 -11.82 -25.22 17.09
N ALA A 109 -10.62 -24.66 17.32
CA ALA A 109 -9.61 -25.25 18.20
C ALA A 109 -9.97 -25.16 19.68
N SER A 110 -10.76 -24.18 20.13
CA SER A 110 -11.33 -24.21 21.49
C SER A 110 -12.36 -25.32 21.63
N HIS A 111 -13.27 -25.49 20.68
CA HIS A 111 -14.27 -26.57 20.73
C HIS A 111 -13.64 -27.97 20.65
N ALA A 112 -12.56 -28.13 19.88
CA ALA A 112 -11.80 -29.38 19.86
C ALA A 112 -11.18 -29.70 21.23
N ARG A 113 -10.61 -28.69 21.91
CA ARG A 113 -10.01 -28.85 23.25
C ARG A 113 -11.06 -29.15 24.32
N GLU A 114 -12.21 -28.51 24.24
CA GLU A 114 -13.35 -28.74 25.14
C GLU A 114 -13.91 -30.16 24.98
N ALA A 115 -14.11 -30.61 23.73
CA ALA A 115 -14.53 -31.99 23.44
C ALA A 115 -13.52 -33.04 23.92
N LEU A 116 -12.21 -32.74 23.88
CA LEU A 116 -11.19 -33.61 24.47
C LEU A 116 -11.26 -33.65 26.00
N ALA A 117 -11.51 -32.51 26.65
CA ALA A 117 -11.66 -32.43 28.10
C ALA A 117 -12.89 -33.22 28.60
N GLU A 118 -13.96 -33.26 27.78
CA GLU A 118 -15.16 -34.07 28.03
C GLU A 118 -15.01 -35.55 27.65
N GLY A 119 -13.86 -35.96 27.12
CA GLY A 119 -13.61 -37.34 26.65
C GLY A 119 -14.33 -37.70 25.35
N ASN A 120 -14.97 -36.73 24.68
CA ASN A 120 -15.66 -36.91 23.41
C ASN A 120 -14.68 -36.80 22.23
N THR A 121 -13.89 -37.85 22.04
CA THR A 121 -12.86 -37.94 20.99
C THR A 121 -13.44 -37.80 19.58
N LYS A 122 -14.69 -38.25 19.36
CA LYS A 122 -15.37 -38.13 18.06
C LYS A 122 -15.66 -36.68 17.70
N ALA A 123 -16.15 -35.88 18.66
CA ALA A 123 -16.39 -34.46 18.45
C ALA A 123 -15.06 -33.69 18.29
N ALA A 124 -14.03 -34.04 19.06
CA ALA A 124 -12.71 -33.44 18.92
C ALA A 124 -12.10 -33.65 17.52
N LEU A 125 -12.17 -34.87 17.00
CA LEU A 125 -11.70 -35.20 15.65
C LEU A 125 -12.53 -34.53 14.55
N HIS A 126 -13.83 -34.32 14.79
CA HIS A 126 -14.69 -33.58 13.87
C HIS A 126 -14.24 -32.12 13.73
N TRP A 127 -14.01 -31.43 14.85
CA TRP A 127 -13.51 -30.06 14.85
C TRP A 127 -12.10 -29.95 14.25
N LEU A 128 -11.22 -30.93 14.51
CA LEU A 128 -9.90 -30.99 13.90
C LEU A 128 -9.98 -31.17 12.37
N SER A 129 -10.88 -32.02 11.88
CA SER A 129 -11.10 -32.22 10.44
C SER A 129 -11.59 -30.95 9.74
N LEU A 130 -12.40 -30.12 10.40
CA LEU A 130 -12.85 -28.84 9.87
C LEU A 130 -11.71 -27.83 9.75
N ILE A 131 -10.79 -27.82 10.73
CA ILE A 131 -9.56 -27.01 10.70
C ILE A 131 -8.64 -27.44 9.56
N GLU A 132 -8.39 -28.75 9.41
CA GLU A 132 -7.51 -29.31 8.36
C GLU A 132 -8.04 -29.06 6.94
N LYS A 133 -9.36 -29.02 6.76
CA LYS A 133 -10.01 -28.73 5.47
C LYS A 133 -10.01 -27.24 5.11
N GLY A 134 -9.54 -26.37 6.02
CA GLY A 134 -9.49 -24.92 5.78
C GLY A 134 -10.89 -24.30 5.61
N VAL A 135 -11.90 -24.86 6.27
CA VAL A 135 -13.24 -24.25 6.29
C VAL A 135 -13.15 -22.99 7.16
N VAL A 136 -13.03 -21.84 6.50
CA VAL A 136 -13.04 -20.49 7.08
C VAL A 136 -14.40 -19.85 6.87
#